data_AF-J1T8L2-F1
#
_entry.id   AF-J1T8L2-F1
#
_cell.length_a   1.000
_cell.length_b   1.000
_cell.length_c   1.000
_cell.angle_alpha   90.00
_cell.angle_beta   90.00
_cell.angle_gamma   90.00
#
_symmetry.space_group_name_H-M   'P 1'
#
loop_
_entity.id
_entity.type
_entity.pdbx_description
1 polymer ?
#
loop_
_entity_poly.entity_id
_entity_poly.type
_entity_poly.pdbx_seq_one_letter_code
_entity_poly.pdbx_strand_id
1 'polypeptide(L)'
;MSTSLVFSIAVVLSAVFYFRRIGVNFTVSSLLLGLMLVLHGPLYLYYTRIWGPQTAFFEKILSAAPEGEVIPTLDLALALSFCSVCIGIALSDKVLGISRQQMRDAISNWNLQGVRVSRGFSERLEIIATIGVLVLGFFILSENSVPHVLTYFHTGASELEKIAMRREFGGSQFYLLNLFNSNLFPFLAFCCFVALRERSIWLRPLAWAFIAVVLFEKAATLSKAPLAIFILQLMVIEYLRRSLQVRLGAALGFIAVCVVLFGAMTAIAIREVSGVGETLDFLFYRVFMIVNESLLEYFAAIPSVLPHSWGRQFSWLANILQSESTPPTYLLVGAVHRGVMGSTTTAMFIADAWADFSWAGVLALSLMAGFFVRWLDTELIVKRGKTAATISGLALGHSGVFIMLSTALQTAMVTGGLILVVPLTIAMSCAFKWRPINQYPGSVDNMASLKQA
;
A
#
# COMPACT_ATOMS: atom_id res chain seq x y z
N MET A 1 21.17 18.72 -21.07
CA MET A 1 20.81 17.29 -20.93
C MET A 1 19.30 17.20 -20.95
N SER A 2 18.70 16.33 -21.76
CA SER A 2 17.25 16.07 -21.69
C SER A 2 16.90 15.57 -20.28
N THR A 3 15.89 16.14 -19.63
CA THR A 3 15.41 15.72 -18.29
C THR A 3 15.06 14.24 -18.25
N SER A 4 14.62 13.68 -19.37
CA SER A 4 14.33 12.25 -19.51
C SER A 4 15.58 11.38 -19.39
N LEU A 5 16.75 11.89 -19.80
CA LEU A 5 18.02 11.20 -19.61
C LEU A 5 18.39 11.17 -18.12
N VAL A 6 18.21 12.30 -17.40
CA VAL A 6 18.44 12.38 -15.95
C VAL A 6 17.54 11.40 -15.21
N PHE A 7 16.26 11.37 -15.57
CA PHE A 7 15.30 10.41 -15.05
C PHE A 7 15.71 8.96 -15.32
N SER A 8 16.08 8.64 -16.56
CA SER A 8 16.51 7.28 -16.92
C SER A 8 17.74 6.84 -16.12
N ILE A 9 18.72 7.73 -15.93
CA ILE A 9 19.90 7.47 -15.09
C ILE A 9 19.46 7.20 -13.64
N ALA A 10 18.56 8.02 -13.08
CA ALA A 10 18.05 7.82 -11.73
C ALA A 10 17.36 6.46 -11.56
N VAL A 11 16.50 6.06 -12.52
CA VAL A 11 15.85 4.74 -12.52
C VAL A 11 16.86 3.61 -12.57
N VAL A 12 17.88 3.69 -13.43
CA VAL A 12 18.94 2.68 -13.52
C VAL A 12 19.73 2.59 -12.21
N LEU A 13 20.12 3.73 -11.63
CA LEU A 13 20.83 3.76 -10.35
C LEU A 13 19.98 3.19 -9.21
N SER A 14 18.69 3.52 -9.17
CA SER A 14 17.73 2.97 -8.21
C SER A 14 17.48 1.48 -8.41
N ALA A 15 17.47 0.98 -9.66
CA ALA A 15 17.39 -0.45 -9.94
C ALA A 15 18.66 -1.18 -9.47
N VAL A 16 19.84 -0.64 -9.74
CA VAL A 16 21.11 -1.20 -9.23
C VAL A 16 21.12 -1.19 -7.70
N PHE A 17 20.66 -0.12 -7.06
CA PHE A 17 20.51 -0.04 -5.61
C PHE A 17 19.51 -1.09 -5.08
N TYR A 18 18.36 -1.24 -5.74
CA TYR A 18 17.33 -2.21 -5.42
C TYR A 18 17.90 -3.63 -5.43
N PHE A 19 18.51 -4.07 -6.53
CA PHE A 19 19.06 -5.42 -6.64
C PHE A 19 20.26 -5.66 -5.73
N ARG A 20 21.16 -4.68 -5.58
CA ARG A 20 22.38 -4.85 -4.78
C ARG A 20 22.16 -4.69 -3.28
N ARG A 21 21.26 -3.81 -2.82
CA ARG A 21 21.13 -3.50 -1.38
C ARG A 21 19.89 -4.10 -0.75
N ILE A 22 18.74 -4.07 -1.44
CA ILE A 22 17.47 -4.51 -0.88
C ILE A 22 17.19 -5.97 -1.26
N GLY A 23 17.35 -6.31 -2.54
CA GLY A 23 16.99 -7.60 -3.13
C GLY A 23 15.48 -7.76 -3.38
N VAL A 24 15.12 -8.74 -4.21
CA VAL A 24 13.70 -9.04 -4.53
C VAL A 24 13.10 -9.92 -3.43
N ASN A 25 12.42 -9.27 -2.49
CA ASN A 25 11.80 -9.92 -1.35
C ASN A 25 10.49 -9.21 -0.96
N PHE A 26 9.72 -9.82 -0.06
CA PHE A 26 8.46 -9.29 0.47
C PHE A 26 8.67 -8.38 1.68
N THR A 27 9.77 -7.61 1.72
CA THR A 27 9.91 -6.53 2.70
C THR A 27 9.14 -5.29 2.24
N VAL A 28 8.83 -4.38 3.16
CA VAL A 28 8.09 -3.16 2.86
C VAL A 28 8.94 -2.22 2.00
N SER A 29 10.25 -2.12 2.26
CA SER A 29 11.18 -1.33 1.42
C SER A 29 11.36 -1.90 0.01
N SER A 30 11.39 -3.23 -0.13
CA SER A 30 11.45 -3.88 -1.45
C SER A 30 10.17 -3.63 -2.24
N LEU A 31 9.00 -3.74 -1.59
CA LEU A 31 7.73 -3.48 -2.25
C LEU A 31 7.64 -2.02 -2.72
N LEU A 32 8.02 -1.05 -1.88
CA LEU A 32 7.99 0.36 -2.26
C LEU A 32 8.84 0.63 -3.50
N LEU A 33 10.14 0.30 -3.42
CA LEU A 33 11.06 0.62 -4.51
C LEU A 33 10.78 -0.23 -5.76
N GLY A 34 10.40 -1.50 -5.58
CA GLY A 34 10.04 -2.39 -6.67
C GLY A 34 8.81 -1.91 -7.44
N LEU A 35 7.73 -1.55 -6.73
CA LEU A 35 6.54 -0.99 -7.37
C LEU A 35 6.80 0.37 -8.00
N MET A 36 7.59 1.24 -7.37
CA MET A 36 8.02 2.50 -8.02
C MET A 36 8.76 2.23 -9.33
N LEU A 37 9.74 1.32 -9.34
CA LEU A 37 10.51 0.97 -10.53
C LEU A 37 9.62 0.40 -11.64
N VAL A 38 8.63 -0.44 -11.29
CA VAL A 38 7.71 -1.03 -12.27
C VAL A 38 6.75 0.03 -12.79
N LEU A 39 5.97 0.67 -11.91
CA LEU A 39 4.86 1.55 -12.28
C LEU A 39 5.31 2.92 -12.78
N HIS A 40 6.35 3.48 -12.17
CA HIS A 40 6.80 4.86 -12.40
C HIS A 40 8.22 4.94 -12.96
N GLY A 41 8.83 3.81 -13.36
CA GLY A 41 10.11 3.76 -14.06
C GLY A 41 9.93 3.72 -15.58
N PRO A 42 10.16 2.57 -16.26
CA PRO A 42 9.96 2.47 -17.72
C PRO A 42 8.53 2.74 -18.18
N LEU A 43 7.53 2.34 -17.38
CA LEU A 43 6.12 2.53 -17.75
C LEU A 43 5.69 4.01 -17.73
N TYR A 44 6.31 4.83 -16.90
CA TYR A 44 6.12 6.28 -16.94
C TYR A 44 6.62 6.88 -18.27
N LEU A 45 7.78 6.45 -18.76
CA LEU A 45 8.30 6.90 -20.06
C LEU A 45 7.42 6.41 -21.21
N TYR A 46 6.99 5.14 -21.14
CA TYR A 46 6.05 4.60 -22.12
C TYR A 46 4.74 5.41 -22.15
N TYR A 47 4.18 5.73 -20.98
CA TYR A 47 2.99 6.56 -20.87
C TYR A 47 3.21 7.94 -21.48
N THR A 48 4.24 8.67 -21.05
CA THR A 48 4.42 10.08 -21.45
C THR A 48 4.99 10.29 -22.85
N ARG A 49 5.51 9.25 -23.51
CA ARG A 49 6.15 9.35 -24.84
C ARG A 49 5.42 8.59 -25.95
N ILE A 50 4.69 7.53 -25.61
CA ILE A 50 4.08 6.64 -26.61
C ILE A 50 2.58 6.59 -26.42
N TRP A 51 2.10 6.19 -25.24
CA TRP A 51 0.67 5.94 -25.01
C TRP A 51 -0.13 7.22 -24.86
N GLY A 52 0.25 8.09 -23.93
CA GLY A 52 -0.42 9.33 -23.59
C GLY A 52 -0.66 10.22 -24.81
N PRO A 53 0.36 10.53 -25.63
CA PRO A 53 0.19 11.33 -26.84
C PRO A 53 -0.85 10.81 -27.85
N GLN A 54 -1.28 9.54 -27.75
CA GLN A 54 -2.32 8.98 -28.61
C GLN A 54 -3.74 9.21 -28.05
N THR A 55 -3.88 9.78 -26.85
CA THR A 55 -5.17 10.02 -26.21
C THR A 55 -5.54 11.49 -26.19
N ALA A 56 -6.80 11.79 -26.52
CA ALA A 56 -7.32 13.17 -26.44
C ALA A 56 -7.28 13.74 -25.02
N PHE A 57 -7.34 12.88 -24.00
CA PHE A 57 -7.27 13.32 -22.60
C PHE A 57 -5.87 13.82 -22.22
N PHE A 58 -4.80 13.24 -22.77
CA PHE A 58 -3.44 13.72 -22.55
C PHE A 58 -3.23 15.14 -23.08
N GLU A 59 -3.74 15.43 -24.29
CA GLU A 59 -3.72 16.78 -24.86
C GLU A 59 -4.52 17.75 -23.98
N LYS A 60 -5.69 17.32 -23.49
CA LYS A 60 -6.49 18.12 -22.55
C LYS A 60 -5.70 18.46 -21.29
N ILE A 61 -5.00 17.50 -20.68
CA ILE A 61 -4.19 17.73 -19.48
C ILE A 61 -3.10 18.78 -19.76
N LEU A 62 -2.35 18.64 -20.86
CA LEU A 62 -1.26 19.55 -21.19
C LEU A 62 -1.76 20.95 -21.57
N SER A 63 -2.95 21.05 -22.18
CA SER A 63 -3.56 22.34 -22.53
C SER A 63 -3.89 23.22 -21.31
N ALA A 64 -4.00 22.62 -20.11
CA ALA A 64 -4.18 23.36 -18.87
C ALA A 64 -2.91 24.09 -18.40
N ALA A 65 -1.75 23.78 -18.99
CA ALA A 65 -0.46 24.40 -18.69
C ALA A 65 0.26 24.80 -19.99
N PRO A 66 -0.29 25.74 -20.79
CA PRO A 66 0.19 26.02 -22.15
C PRO A 66 1.61 26.58 -22.19
N GLU A 67 2.06 27.24 -21.12
CA GLU A 67 3.40 27.81 -20.99
C GLU A 67 4.34 26.95 -20.12
N GLY A 68 3.84 25.85 -19.54
CA GLY A 68 4.55 25.05 -18.55
C GLY A 68 5.30 23.87 -19.16
N GLU A 69 6.58 23.71 -18.80
CA GLU A 69 7.34 22.48 -19.06
C GLU A 69 6.90 21.35 -18.08
N VAL A 70 5.65 20.88 -18.21
CA VAL A 70 5.06 19.87 -17.30
C VAL A 70 5.86 18.57 -17.31
N ILE A 71 6.15 18.04 -18.50
CA ILE A 71 6.84 16.77 -18.67
C ILE A 71 8.29 16.85 -18.14
N PRO A 72 9.12 17.84 -18.51
CA PRO A 72 10.45 17.99 -17.94
C PRO A 72 10.46 18.15 -16.40
N THR A 73 9.50 18.88 -15.85
CA THR A 73 9.34 19.05 -14.40
C THR A 73 9.04 17.71 -13.73
N LEU A 74 8.12 16.92 -14.31
CA LEU A 74 7.75 15.61 -13.79
C LEU A 74 8.90 14.59 -13.90
N ASP A 75 9.64 14.58 -15.02
CA ASP A 75 10.85 13.76 -15.20
C ASP A 75 11.84 14.01 -14.03
N LEU A 76 12.11 15.28 -13.72
CA LEU A 76 13.03 15.68 -12.65
C LEU A 76 12.48 15.35 -11.26
N ALA A 77 11.19 15.55 -11.01
CA ALA A 77 10.57 15.25 -9.74
C ALA A 77 10.60 13.74 -9.43
N LEU A 78 10.30 12.91 -10.42
CA LEU A 78 10.41 11.45 -10.27
C LEU A 78 11.88 11.02 -10.09
N ALA A 79 12.82 11.59 -10.84
CA ALA A 79 14.25 11.32 -10.68
C ALA A 79 14.72 11.63 -9.25
N LEU A 80 14.32 12.80 -8.72
CA LEU A 80 14.63 13.23 -7.38
C LEU A 80 13.99 12.32 -6.33
N SER A 81 12.76 11.86 -6.57
CA SER A 81 12.08 10.93 -5.66
C SER A 81 12.78 9.57 -5.59
N PHE A 82 13.13 8.98 -6.75
CA PHE A 82 13.87 7.71 -6.81
C PHE A 82 15.19 7.78 -6.02
N CYS A 83 15.97 8.84 -6.25
CA CYS A 83 17.22 9.10 -5.52
C CYS A 83 16.97 9.29 -4.02
N SER A 84 16.02 10.15 -3.66
CA SER A 84 15.70 10.47 -2.26
C SER A 84 15.19 9.26 -1.47
N VAL A 85 14.35 8.40 -2.06
CA VAL A 85 13.90 7.14 -1.45
C VAL A 85 15.09 6.22 -1.18
N CYS A 86 15.99 6.05 -2.16
CA CYS A 86 17.19 5.23 -1.99
C CYS A 86 18.10 5.77 -0.87
N ILE A 87 18.28 7.10 -0.80
CA ILE A 87 19.04 7.77 0.26
C ILE A 87 18.35 7.54 1.61
N GLY A 88 17.03 7.71 1.71
CA GLY A 88 16.26 7.48 2.94
C GLY A 88 16.42 6.06 3.47
N ILE A 89 16.33 5.05 2.58
CA ILE A 89 16.58 3.64 2.93
C ILE A 89 18.01 3.46 3.47
N ALA A 90 19.00 4.01 2.78
CA ALA A 90 20.40 3.90 3.19
C ALA A 90 20.68 4.63 4.52
N LEU A 91 20.01 5.75 4.77
CA LEU A 91 20.10 6.54 5.99
C LEU A 91 19.50 5.78 7.18
N SER A 92 18.35 5.11 6.98
CA SER A 92 17.71 4.29 8.00
C SER A 92 18.61 3.16 8.49
N ASP A 93 19.28 2.44 7.56
CA ASP A 93 20.29 1.43 7.92
C ASP A 93 21.40 2.02 8.81
N LYS A 94 21.89 3.21 8.44
CA LYS A 94 23.00 3.88 9.16
C LYS A 94 22.58 4.35 10.55
N VAL A 95 21.41 4.98 10.68
CA VAL A 95 20.87 5.50 11.95
C VAL A 95 20.58 4.36 12.92
N LEU A 96 20.06 3.24 12.43
CA LEU A 96 19.72 2.08 13.27
C LEU A 96 20.91 1.13 13.50
N GLY A 97 22.08 1.42 12.91
CA GLY A 97 23.28 0.60 13.05
C GLY A 97 23.15 -0.81 12.45
N ILE A 98 22.27 -1.00 11.47
CA ILE A 98 22.00 -2.31 10.88
C ILE A 98 22.86 -2.51 9.64
N SER A 99 23.64 -3.60 9.63
CA SER A 99 24.45 -3.95 8.48
C SER A 99 23.60 -4.60 7.38
N ARG A 100 24.05 -4.49 6.13
CA ARG A 100 23.39 -5.15 4.99
C ARG A 100 23.34 -6.67 5.13
N GLN A 101 24.39 -7.25 5.73
CA GLN A 101 24.48 -8.68 5.99
C GLN A 101 23.43 -9.10 7.03
N GLN A 102 23.31 -8.37 8.14
CA GLN A 102 22.30 -8.65 9.17
C GLN A 102 20.88 -8.70 8.60
N MET A 103 20.50 -7.74 7.76
CA MET A 103 19.19 -7.77 7.12
C MET A 103 19.03 -8.96 6.17
N ARG A 104 20.04 -9.24 5.32
CA ARG A 104 20.01 -10.39 4.41
C ARG A 104 19.91 -11.70 5.15
N ASP A 105 20.66 -11.86 6.23
CA ASP A 105 20.65 -13.05 7.09
C ASP A 105 19.29 -13.20 7.78
N ALA A 106 18.69 -12.11 8.26
CA ALA A 106 17.35 -12.15 8.85
C ALA A 106 16.28 -12.58 7.82
N ILE A 107 16.40 -12.14 6.57
CA ILE A 107 15.51 -12.52 5.47
C ILE A 107 15.75 -13.97 5.03
N SER A 108 17.01 -14.41 4.87
CA SER A 108 17.33 -15.77 4.46
C SER A 108 16.97 -16.79 5.51
N ASN A 109 17.16 -16.47 6.80
CA ASN A 109 16.82 -17.36 7.91
C ASN A 109 15.31 -17.39 8.23
N TRP A 110 14.49 -16.60 7.51
CA TRP A 110 13.05 -16.52 7.77
C TRP A 110 12.31 -17.82 7.47
N ASN A 111 12.72 -18.56 6.44
CA ASN A 111 12.13 -19.85 6.08
C ASN A 111 12.51 -20.97 7.05
N LEU A 112 13.67 -20.86 7.72
CA LEU A 112 14.16 -21.84 8.70
C LEU A 112 13.48 -21.67 10.07
N GLN A 113 12.98 -20.48 10.38
CA GLN A 113 12.33 -20.19 11.66
C GLN A 113 10.84 -20.62 11.63
N GLY A 114 10.38 -21.28 12.70
CA GLY A 114 8.96 -21.45 12.98
C GLY A 114 8.29 -20.12 13.37
N VAL A 115 6.99 -20.00 13.10
CA VAL A 115 6.23 -18.82 13.55
C VAL A 115 6.04 -18.90 15.05
N ARG A 116 6.56 -17.91 15.79
CA ARG A 116 6.36 -17.84 17.24
C ARG A 116 4.98 -17.29 17.55
N VAL A 117 4.16 -18.09 18.23
CA VAL A 117 2.87 -17.70 18.79
C VAL A 117 2.87 -18.06 20.27
N SER A 118 2.77 -17.06 21.15
CA SER A 118 2.67 -17.32 22.60
C SER A 118 1.23 -17.61 23.00
N ARG A 119 1.04 -18.35 24.09
CA ARG A 119 -0.29 -18.62 24.65
C ARG A 119 -1.06 -17.35 24.96
N GLY A 120 -0.41 -16.37 25.61
CA GLY A 120 -1.02 -15.06 25.90
C GLY A 120 -1.32 -14.22 24.64
N PHE A 121 -0.67 -14.49 23.50
CA PHE A 121 -1.09 -13.90 22.23
C PHE A 121 -2.41 -14.52 21.76
N SER A 122 -2.52 -15.85 21.77
CA SER A 122 -3.73 -16.56 21.34
C SER A 122 -4.94 -16.19 22.20
N GLU A 123 -4.80 -16.19 23.53
CA GLU A 123 -5.89 -15.86 24.47
C GLU A 123 -6.41 -14.43 24.26
N ARG A 124 -5.50 -13.46 24.11
CA ARG A 124 -5.89 -12.06 23.80
C ARG A 124 -6.57 -11.96 22.44
N LEU A 125 -6.06 -12.66 21.45
CA LEU A 125 -6.61 -12.65 20.10
C LEU A 125 -8.02 -13.25 20.06
N GLU A 126 -8.29 -14.33 20.83
CA GLU A 126 -9.63 -14.91 20.96
C GLU A 126 -10.62 -13.92 21.61
N ILE A 127 -10.22 -13.23 22.68
CA ILE A 127 -11.04 -12.20 23.33
C ILE A 127 -11.35 -11.07 22.34
N ILE A 128 -10.32 -10.54 21.67
CA ILE A 128 -10.45 -9.45 20.70
C ILE A 128 -11.32 -9.89 19.51
N ALA A 129 -11.16 -11.10 19.00
CA ALA A 129 -11.98 -11.64 17.91
C ALA A 129 -13.44 -11.81 18.33
N THR A 130 -13.70 -12.24 19.57
CA THR A 130 -15.07 -12.34 20.13
C THR A 130 -15.74 -10.98 20.14
N ILE A 131 -15.08 -9.98 20.73
CA ILE A 131 -15.58 -8.60 20.79
C ILE A 131 -15.76 -8.07 19.36
N GLY A 132 -14.80 -8.31 18.48
CA GLY A 132 -14.84 -7.87 17.09
C GLY A 132 -16.02 -8.45 16.31
N VAL A 133 -16.33 -9.75 16.45
CA VAL A 133 -17.50 -10.38 15.83
C VAL A 133 -18.80 -9.75 16.35
N LEU A 134 -18.92 -9.52 17.66
CA LEU A 134 -20.11 -8.93 18.24
C LEU A 134 -20.32 -7.49 17.78
N VAL A 135 -19.25 -6.67 17.78
CA VAL A 135 -19.30 -5.27 17.34
C VAL A 135 -19.64 -5.18 15.85
N LEU A 136 -18.91 -5.89 14.99
CA LEU A 136 -19.17 -5.87 13.55
C LEU A 136 -20.54 -6.46 13.21
N GLY A 137 -20.93 -7.56 13.87
CA GLY A 137 -22.26 -8.15 13.71
C GLY A 137 -23.38 -7.19 14.09
N PHE A 138 -23.21 -6.41 15.15
CA PHE A 138 -24.15 -5.35 15.51
C PHE A 138 -24.31 -4.31 14.40
N PHE A 139 -23.20 -3.80 13.85
CA PHE A 139 -23.25 -2.80 12.78
C PHE A 139 -23.86 -3.33 11.47
N ILE A 140 -23.50 -4.56 11.08
CA ILE A 140 -24.07 -5.22 9.89
C ILE A 140 -25.60 -5.31 10.00
N LEU A 141 -26.10 -5.63 11.19
CA LEU A 141 -27.55 -5.72 11.44
C LEU A 141 -28.20 -4.34 11.55
N SER A 142 -27.58 -3.40 12.27
CA SER A 142 -28.16 -2.07 12.49
C SER A 142 -28.20 -1.22 11.22
N GLU A 143 -27.21 -1.37 10.34
CA GLU A 143 -27.12 -0.65 9.06
C GLU A 143 -27.74 -1.43 7.90
N ASN A 144 -28.32 -2.61 8.18
CA ASN A 144 -28.95 -3.47 7.18
C ASN A 144 -28.04 -3.75 5.96
N SER A 145 -26.75 -3.95 6.20
CA SER A 145 -25.74 -4.00 5.13
C SER A 145 -25.90 -5.22 4.20
N VAL A 146 -26.53 -6.31 4.68
CA VAL A 146 -26.71 -7.56 3.92
C VAL A 146 -27.56 -7.37 2.66
N PRO A 147 -28.81 -6.85 2.73
CA PRO A 147 -29.57 -6.51 1.54
C PRO A 147 -28.84 -5.56 0.58
N HIS A 148 -28.12 -4.55 1.08
CA HIS A 148 -27.39 -3.60 0.25
C HIS A 148 -26.28 -4.27 -0.56
N VAL A 149 -25.48 -5.12 0.08
CA VAL A 149 -24.43 -5.91 -0.58
C VAL A 149 -25.02 -6.84 -1.64
N LEU A 150 -26.07 -7.60 -1.29
CA LEU A 150 -26.71 -8.52 -2.24
C LEU A 150 -27.29 -7.78 -3.44
N THR A 151 -27.96 -6.65 -3.20
CA THR A 151 -28.53 -5.80 -4.25
C THR A 151 -27.43 -5.29 -5.16
N TYR A 152 -26.32 -4.77 -4.62
CA TYR A 152 -25.21 -4.26 -5.41
C TYR A 152 -24.58 -5.30 -6.35
N PHE A 153 -24.38 -6.53 -5.85
CA PHE A 153 -23.73 -7.59 -6.63
C PHE A 153 -24.67 -8.31 -7.59
N HIS A 154 -25.97 -8.43 -7.27
CA HIS A 154 -26.94 -9.16 -8.10
C HIS A 154 -27.73 -8.28 -9.06
N THR A 155 -27.83 -6.97 -8.83
CA THR A 155 -28.55 -6.08 -9.76
C THR A 155 -27.79 -5.91 -11.08
N GLY A 156 -28.56 -5.94 -12.17
CA GLY A 156 -28.11 -5.55 -13.51
C GLY A 156 -28.03 -4.02 -13.70
N ALA A 157 -27.92 -3.26 -12.62
CA ALA A 157 -27.88 -1.80 -12.61
C ALA A 157 -26.69 -1.25 -13.42
N SER A 158 -26.89 -0.10 -14.04
CA SER A 158 -25.85 0.60 -14.83
C SER A 158 -24.67 1.05 -13.95
N GLU A 159 -23.52 1.41 -14.56
CA GLU A 159 -22.35 1.86 -13.79
C GLU A 159 -22.67 3.11 -12.95
N LEU A 160 -23.45 4.05 -13.50
CA LEU A 160 -23.87 5.27 -12.80
C LEU A 160 -24.74 4.96 -11.57
N GLU A 161 -25.68 4.03 -11.69
CA GLU A 161 -26.52 3.59 -10.56
C GLU A 161 -25.68 2.90 -9.47
N LYS A 162 -24.71 2.06 -9.87
CA LYS A 162 -23.78 1.44 -8.90
C LYS A 162 -22.88 2.47 -8.22
N ILE A 163 -22.49 3.55 -8.91
CA ILE A 163 -21.76 4.67 -8.29
C ILE A 163 -22.65 5.40 -7.27
N ALA A 164 -23.92 5.64 -7.61
CA ALA A 164 -24.88 6.26 -6.68
C ALA A 164 -25.09 5.39 -5.43
N MET A 165 -25.34 4.09 -5.61
CA MET A 165 -25.49 3.15 -4.48
C MET A 165 -24.25 3.11 -3.58
N ARG A 166 -23.04 3.16 -4.15
CA ARG A 166 -21.81 3.23 -3.34
C ARG A 166 -21.75 4.52 -2.52
N ARG A 167 -22.17 5.65 -3.07
CA ARG A 167 -22.15 6.94 -2.35
C ARG A 167 -23.15 6.98 -1.22
N GLU A 168 -24.31 6.37 -1.40
CA GLU A 168 -25.41 6.40 -0.43
C GLU A 168 -25.31 5.32 0.65
N PHE A 169 -24.86 4.12 0.29
CA PHE A 169 -24.89 2.93 1.15
C PHE A 169 -23.53 2.24 1.34
N GLY A 170 -22.46 2.81 0.78
CA GLY A 170 -21.13 2.20 0.82
C GLY A 170 -20.39 2.44 2.13
N GLY A 171 -20.04 1.36 2.82
CA GLY A 171 -19.36 1.40 4.11
C GLY A 171 -20.31 1.82 5.24
N SER A 172 -19.75 2.09 6.41
CA SER A 172 -20.55 2.50 7.57
C SER A 172 -20.73 4.01 7.61
N GLN A 173 -21.84 4.47 8.20
CA GLN A 173 -22.06 5.89 8.49
C GLN A 173 -21.08 6.41 9.56
N PHE A 174 -20.52 5.51 10.37
CA PHE A 174 -19.56 5.84 11.41
C PHE A 174 -18.14 5.86 10.83
N TYR A 175 -17.57 7.06 10.69
CA TYR A 175 -16.21 7.23 10.19
C TYR A 175 -15.16 6.42 10.96
N LEU A 176 -15.30 6.32 12.29
CA LEU A 176 -14.39 5.53 13.12
C LEU A 176 -14.42 4.04 12.77
N LEU A 177 -15.61 3.50 12.45
CA LEU A 177 -15.75 2.11 12.04
C LEU A 177 -15.06 1.88 10.70
N ASN A 178 -15.21 2.80 9.74
CA ASN A 178 -14.50 2.76 8.46
C ASN A 178 -12.97 2.80 8.64
N LEU A 179 -12.47 3.58 9.61
CA LEU A 179 -11.05 3.64 9.94
C LEU A 179 -10.55 2.32 10.55
N PHE A 180 -11.32 1.71 11.45
CA PHE A 180 -10.99 0.40 12.01
C PHE A 180 -11.08 -0.71 10.98
N ASN A 181 -12.10 -0.70 10.13
CA ASN A 181 -12.26 -1.64 9.02
C ASN A 181 -11.13 -1.49 8.00
N SER A 182 -10.57 -0.30 7.81
CA SER A 182 -9.41 -0.10 6.92
C SER A 182 -8.10 -0.64 7.49
N ASN A 183 -7.92 -0.61 8.82
CA ASN A 183 -6.63 -0.87 9.47
C ASN A 183 -6.65 -1.98 10.51
N LEU A 184 -7.37 -1.74 11.62
CA LEU A 184 -7.32 -2.54 12.83
C LEU A 184 -7.92 -3.93 12.61
N PHE A 185 -9.12 -4.00 12.06
CA PHE A 185 -9.78 -5.29 11.84
C PHE A 185 -9.06 -6.16 10.80
N PRO A 186 -8.55 -5.63 9.67
CA PRO A 186 -7.68 -6.40 8.79
C PRO A 186 -6.45 -6.95 9.51
N PHE A 187 -5.72 -6.12 10.27
CA PHE A 187 -4.55 -6.57 11.03
C PHE A 187 -4.89 -7.70 12.02
N LEU A 188 -6.01 -7.58 12.73
CA LEU A 188 -6.48 -8.63 13.65
C LEU A 188 -6.91 -9.89 12.90
N ALA A 189 -7.57 -9.74 11.75
CA ALA A 189 -7.96 -10.87 10.89
C ALA A 189 -6.73 -11.60 10.36
N PHE A 190 -5.66 -10.87 10.03
CA PHE A 190 -4.37 -11.44 9.65
C PHE A 190 -3.75 -12.23 10.81
N CYS A 191 -3.81 -11.70 12.03
CA CYS A 191 -3.37 -12.41 13.23
C CYS A 191 -4.17 -13.70 13.45
N CYS A 192 -5.50 -13.65 13.32
CA CYS A 192 -6.38 -14.82 13.38
C CYS A 192 -6.00 -15.86 12.32
N PHE A 193 -5.75 -15.42 11.08
CA PHE A 193 -5.39 -16.31 9.99
C PHE A 193 -4.06 -17.02 10.24
N VAL A 194 -3.02 -16.30 10.68
CA VAL A 194 -1.72 -16.92 11.02
C VAL A 194 -1.87 -17.90 12.19
N ALA A 195 -2.59 -17.50 13.24
CA ALA A 195 -2.78 -18.33 14.43
C ALA A 195 -3.63 -19.59 14.16
N LEU A 196 -4.61 -19.53 13.24
CA LEU A 196 -5.33 -20.68 12.72
C LEU A 196 -4.39 -21.66 11.99
N ARG A 197 -3.47 -21.14 11.16
CA ARG A 197 -2.50 -21.95 10.41
C ARG A 197 -1.48 -22.64 11.31
N GLU A 198 -1.04 -21.96 12.36
CA GLU A 198 -0.14 -22.51 13.38
C GLU A 198 -0.89 -23.36 14.43
N ARG A 199 -2.20 -23.55 14.28
CA ARG A 199 -3.08 -24.32 15.19
C ARG A 199 -2.99 -23.87 16.65
N SER A 200 -2.69 -22.60 16.89
CA SER A 200 -2.45 -22.04 18.22
C SER A 200 -3.70 -21.46 18.89
N ILE A 201 -4.82 -21.38 18.16
CA ILE A 201 -6.14 -20.94 18.65
C ILE A 201 -6.97 -22.18 19.01
N TRP A 202 -7.61 -22.13 20.17
CA TRP A 202 -8.54 -23.15 20.64
C TRP A 202 -9.91 -22.97 19.95
N LEU A 203 -10.46 -21.75 19.95
CA LEU A 203 -11.74 -21.42 19.31
C LEU A 203 -11.61 -21.13 17.80
N ARG A 204 -11.27 -22.17 17.02
CA ARG A 204 -11.12 -22.02 15.55
C ARG A 204 -12.36 -21.48 14.83
N PRO A 205 -13.61 -21.89 15.16
CA PRO A 205 -14.80 -21.36 14.50
C PRO A 205 -14.93 -19.84 14.67
N LEU A 206 -14.57 -19.33 15.86
CA LEU A 206 -14.63 -17.90 16.15
C LEU A 206 -13.65 -17.10 15.29
N ALA A 207 -12.41 -17.57 15.14
CA ALA A 207 -11.42 -16.90 14.30
C ALA A 207 -11.85 -16.88 12.83
N TRP A 208 -12.46 -17.96 12.33
CA TRP A 208 -13.05 -17.99 10.99
C TRP A 208 -14.24 -17.03 10.85
N ALA A 209 -15.13 -16.99 11.84
CA ALA A 209 -16.24 -16.05 11.87
C ALA A 209 -15.74 -14.60 11.82
N PHE A 210 -14.71 -14.25 12.59
CA PHE A 210 -14.12 -12.92 12.58
C PHE A 210 -13.56 -12.55 11.20
N ILE A 211 -12.78 -13.45 10.57
CA ILE A 211 -12.26 -13.22 9.21
C ILE A 211 -13.40 -13.05 8.20
N ALA A 212 -14.45 -13.87 8.29
CA ALA A 212 -15.60 -13.81 7.40
C ALA A 212 -16.39 -12.50 7.55
N VAL A 213 -16.55 -12.03 8.79
CA VAL A 213 -17.21 -10.75 9.07
C VAL A 213 -16.39 -9.57 8.55
N VAL A 214 -15.06 -9.57 8.73
CA VAL A 214 -14.19 -8.54 8.14
C VAL A 214 -14.22 -8.59 6.60
N LEU A 215 -14.25 -9.78 6.01
CA LEU A 215 -14.41 -9.95 4.56
C LEU A 215 -15.74 -9.37 4.07
N PHE A 216 -16.83 -9.63 4.80
CA PHE A 216 -18.15 -9.08 4.51
C PHE A 216 -18.17 -7.56 4.61
N GLU A 217 -17.58 -6.99 5.66
CA GLU A 217 -17.39 -5.55 5.83
C GLU A 217 -16.61 -4.91 4.67
N LYS A 218 -15.62 -5.61 4.10
CA LYS A 218 -14.95 -5.14 2.89
C LYS A 218 -15.87 -5.15 1.67
N ALA A 219 -16.76 -6.14 1.55
CA ALA A 219 -17.79 -6.16 0.52
C ALA A 219 -18.86 -5.07 0.75
N ALA A 220 -19.18 -4.75 2.01
CA ALA A 220 -20.12 -3.70 2.42
C ALA A 220 -19.66 -2.28 2.06
N THR A 221 -18.38 -2.08 1.70
CA THR A 221 -17.93 -0.83 1.07
C THR A 221 -18.54 -0.59 -0.31
N LEU A 222 -19.29 -1.56 -0.86
CA LEU A 222 -19.90 -1.55 -2.19
C LEU A 222 -18.89 -1.14 -3.26
N SER A 223 -17.64 -1.54 -3.04
CA SER A 223 -16.51 -1.25 -3.89
C SER A 223 -15.81 -2.52 -4.33
N LYS A 224 -15.39 -2.53 -5.59
CA LYS A 224 -14.76 -3.68 -6.23
C LYS A 224 -13.39 -3.94 -5.54
N ALA A 225 -12.56 -2.91 -5.42
CA ALA A 225 -11.18 -3.10 -5.00
C ALA A 225 -10.99 -3.68 -3.57
N PRO A 226 -11.70 -3.23 -2.51
CA PRO A 226 -11.38 -3.62 -1.13
C PRO A 226 -11.50 -5.11 -0.83
N LEU A 227 -12.52 -5.79 -1.38
CA LEU A 227 -12.71 -7.23 -1.18
C LEU A 227 -11.59 -8.05 -1.83
N ALA A 228 -11.29 -7.77 -3.11
CA ALA A 228 -10.23 -8.45 -3.85
C ALA A 228 -8.86 -8.21 -3.20
N ILE A 229 -8.58 -6.97 -2.79
CA ILE A 229 -7.33 -6.60 -2.09
C ILE A 229 -7.20 -7.38 -0.78
N PHE A 230 -8.27 -7.53 0.00
CA PHE A 230 -8.21 -8.29 1.25
C PHE A 230 -7.92 -9.78 1.03
N ILE A 231 -8.49 -10.40 0.00
CA ILE A 231 -8.18 -11.78 -0.39
C ILE A 231 -6.70 -11.91 -0.79
N LEU A 232 -6.19 -10.97 -1.60
CA LEU A 232 -4.78 -10.93 -1.99
C LEU A 232 -3.87 -10.75 -0.77
N GLN A 233 -4.27 -9.94 0.21
CA GLN A 233 -3.52 -9.77 1.47
C GLN A 233 -3.44 -11.09 2.26
N LEU A 234 -4.52 -11.86 2.36
CA LEU A 234 -4.50 -13.20 3.00
C LEU A 234 -3.55 -14.16 2.28
N MET A 235 -3.46 -14.11 0.95
CA MET A 235 -2.49 -14.88 0.19
C MET A 235 -1.05 -14.45 0.46
N VAL A 236 -0.80 -13.13 0.50
CA VAL A 236 0.51 -12.58 0.86
C VAL A 236 0.91 -13.04 2.26
N ILE A 237 -0.02 -13.07 3.21
CA ILE A 237 0.24 -13.55 4.58
C ILE A 237 0.63 -15.02 4.59
N GLU A 238 -0.09 -15.88 3.86
CA GLU A 238 0.27 -17.30 3.76
C GLU A 238 1.67 -17.47 3.16
N TYR A 239 2.06 -16.61 2.21
CA TYR A 239 3.41 -16.62 1.66
C TYR A 239 4.45 -16.12 2.68
N LEU A 240 4.21 -14.96 3.30
CA LEU A 240 5.05 -14.35 4.33
C LEU A 240 5.28 -15.30 5.51
N ARG A 241 4.28 -16.13 5.85
CA ARG A 241 4.40 -17.18 6.86
C ARG A 241 5.50 -18.18 6.53
N ARG A 242 5.75 -18.44 5.25
CA ARG A 242 6.73 -19.43 4.77
C ARG A 242 8.06 -18.81 4.38
N SER A 243 8.05 -17.71 3.63
CA SER A 243 9.27 -17.10 3.07
C SER A 243 9.10 -15.60 2.85
N LEU A 244 10.17 -14.84 3.05
CA LEU A 244 10.27 -13.45 2.60
C LEU A 244 10.89 -13.33 1.20
N GLN A 245 11.58 -14.37 0.71
CA GLN A 245 12.19 -14.34 -0.62
C GLN A 245 11.11 -14.55 -1.68
N VAL A 246 11.07 -13.71 -2.71
CA VAL A 246 10.12 -13.86 -3.81
C VAL A 246 10.65 -14.92 -4.77
N ARG A 247 9.91 -16.02 -4.93
CA ARG A 247 10.18 -17.02 -5.98
C ARG A 247 9.38 -16.67 -7.22
N LEU A 248 9.96 -16.88 -8.42
CA LEU A 248 9.28 -16.56 -9.68
C LEU A 248 7.90 -17.23 -9.80
N GLY A 249 7.79 -18.51 -9.46
CA GLY A 249 6.50 -19.22 -9.49
C GLY A 249 5.44 -18.62 -8.55
N ALA A 250 5.85 -18.09 -7.39
CA ALA A 250 4.93 -17.42 -6.47
C ALA A 250 4.50 -16.06 -7.00
N ALA A 251 5.40 -15.30 -7.62
CA ALA A 251 5.08 -14.04 -8.28
C ALA A 251 4.10 -14.25 -9.45
N LEU A 252 4.36 -15.24 -10.31
CA LEU A 252 3.47 -15.62 -11.42
C LEU A 252 2.10 -16.06 -10.91
N GLY A 253 2.05 -16.88 -9.85
CA GLY A 253 0.79 -17.28 -9.21
C GLY A 253 0.01 -16.10 -8.65
N PHE A 254 0.68 -15.14 -8.00
CA PHE A 254 0.04 -13.93 -7.50
C PHE A 254 -0.52 -13.07 -8.63
N ILE A 255 0.24 -12.87 -9.71
CA ILE A 255 -0.21 -12.15 -10.91
C ILE A 255 -1.43 -12.84 -11.52
N ALA A 256 -1.41 -14.17 -11.67
CA ALA A 256 -2.54 -14.91 -12.22
C ALA A 256 -3.80 -14.72 -11.37
N VAL A 257 -3.70 -14.78 -10.04
CA VAL A 257 -4.85 -14.54 -9.16
C VAL A 257 -5.32 -13.09 -9.22
N CYS A 258 -4.42 -12.11 -9.30
CA CYS A 258 -4.79 -10.71 -9.54
C CYS A 258 -5.60 -10.57 -10.84
N VAL A 259 -5.12 -11.12 -11.95
CA VAL A 259 -5.80 -11.05 -13.24
C VAL A 259 -7.19 -11.71 -13.18
N VAL A 260 -7.32 -12.86 -12.52
CA VAL A 260 -8.61 -13.53 -12.35
C VAL A 260 -9.56 -12.73 -11.47
N LEU A 261 -9.11 -12.28 -10.30
CA LEU A 261 -9.96 -11.52 -9.36
C LEU A 261 -10.39 -10.18 -9.96
N PHE A 262 -9.45 -9.38 -10.45
CA PHE A 262 -9.78 -8.08 -11.03
C PHE A 262 -10.49 -8.23 -12.38
N GLY A 263 -10.19 -9.26 -13.16
CA GLY A 263 -10.90 -9.56 -14.41
C GLY A 263 -12.36 -9.93 -14.16
N ALA A 264 -12.63 -10.82 -13.21
CA ALA A 264 -14.00 -11.16 -12.80
C ALA A 264 -14.76 -9.91 -12.30
N MET A 265 -14.08 -9.05 -11.55
CA MET A 265 -14.66 -7.82 -11.01
C MET A 265 -14.95 -6.78 -12.08
N THR A 266 -14.14 -6.70 -13.13
CA THR A 266 -14.41 -5.88 -14.31
C THR A 266 -15.62 -6.42 -15.05
N ALA A 267 -15.67 -7.73 -15.33
CA ALA A 267 -16.79 -8.36 -16.03
C ALA A 267 -18.14 -8.22 -15.29
N ILE A 268 -18.13 -8.32 -13.95
CA ILE A 268 -19.34 -8.13 -13.13
C ILE A 268 -19.87 -6.70 -13.23
N ALA A 269 -19.01 -5.73 -13.50
CA ALA A 269 -19.32 -4.35 -13.20
C ALA A 269 -19.17 -3.36 -14.36
N ILE A 270 -18.63 -3.80 -15.49
CA ILE A 270 -18.67 -3.08 -16.76
C ILE A 270 -19.06 -4.12 -17.82
N ARG A 271 -20.37 -4.27 -18.07
CA ARG A 271 -20.89 -5.23 -19.06
C ARG A 271 -20.46 -4.91 -20.48
N GLU A 272 -20.08 -3.66 -20.74
CA GLU A 272 -19.62 -3.15 -22.03
C GLU A 272 -18.23 -3.65 -22.41
N VAL A 273 -17.41 -4.08 -21.43
CA VAL A 273 -16.12 -4.72 -21.68
C VAL A 273 -16.39 -6.21 -21.84
N SER A 274 -16.52 -6.65 -23.10
CA SER A 274 -16.88 -8.03 -23.43
C SER A 274 -15.73 -8.74 -24.13
N GLY A 275 -15.01 -9.56 -23.38
CA GLY A 275 -13.93 -10.38 -23.94
C GLY A 275 -12.65 -10.33 -23.12
N VAL A 276 -11.81 -11.34 -23.29
CA VAL A 276 -10.55 -11.47 -22.55
C VAL A 276 -9.57 -10.35 -22.94
N GLY A 277 -9.49 -10.00 -24.24
CA GLY A 277 -8.62 -8.94 -24.73
C GLY A 277 -8.96 -7.58 -24.11
N GLU A 278 -10.20 -7.14 -24.24
CA GLU A 278 -10.66 -5.84 -23.70
C GLU A 278 -10.53 -5.77 -22.17
N THR A 279 -10.76 -6.89 -21.47
CA THR A 279 -10.54 -6.96 -20.02
C THR A 279 -9.08 -6.76 -19.66
N LEU A 280 -8.16 -7.39 -20.41
CA LEU A 280 -6.72 -7.24 -20.18
C LEU A 280 -6.25 -5.82 -20.51
N ASP A 281 -6.74 -5.22 -21.59
CA ASP A 281 -6.43 -3.83 -21.95
C ASP A 281 -6.93 -2.85 -20.88
N PHE A 282 -8.15 -3.07 -20.37
CA PHE A 282 -8.71 -2.29 -19.27
C PHE A 282 -7.87 -2.43 -18.00
N LEU A 283 -7.48 -3.65 -17.62
CA LEU A 283 -6.63 -3.88 -16.46
C LEU A 283 -5.24 -3.26 -16.65
N PHE A 284 -4.65 -3.38 -17.84
CA PHE A 284 -3.38 -2.77 -18.17
C PHE A 284 -3.44 -1.25 -18.00
N TYR A 285 -4.44 -0.61 -18.60
CA TYR A 285 -4.66 0.83 -18.46
C TYR A 285 -4.84 1.23 -16.99
N ARG A 286 -5.66 0.49 -16.22
CA ARG A 286 -5.95 0.77 -14.80
C ARG A 286 -4.78 0.55 -13.86
N VAL A 287 -3.86 -0.37 -14.16
CA VAL A 287 -2.72 -0.66 -13.28
C VAL A 287 -1.52 0.20 -13.62
N PHE A 288 -1.28 0.48 -14.91
CA PHE A 288 -0.02 1.04 -15.38
C PHE A 288 -0.13 2.45 -15.98
N MET A 289 -1.22 2.77 -16.67
CA MET A 289 -1.35 4.06 -17.35
C MET A 289 -1.99 5.10 -16.45
N ILE A 290 -3.12 4.78 -15.81
CA ILE A 290 -3.86 5.74 -15.00
C ILE A 290 -3.04 6.31 -13.84
N VAL A 291 -2.13 5.52 -13.26
CA VAL A 291 -1.25 5.98 -12.16
C VAL A 291 -0.25 7.04 -12.62
N ASN A 292 0.18 7.00 -13.88
CA ASN A 292 1.07 7.99 -14.47
C ASN A 292 0.28 9.18 -15.07
N GLU A 293 -0.92 8.93 -15.57
CA GLU A 293 -1.89 9.96 -15.98
C GLU A 293 -2.25 10.87 -14.81
N SER A 294 -2.59 10.30 -13.65
CA SER A 294 -2.87 11.06 -12.43
C SER A 294 -1.68 11.93 -11.98
N LEU A 295 -0.44 11.46 -12.13
CA LEU A 295 0.75 12.28 -11.84
C LEU A 295 0.84 13.47 -12.79
N LEU A 296 0.59 13.26 -14.08
CA LEU A 296 0.60 14.32 -15.08
C LEU A 296 -0.50 15.36 -14.80
N GLU A 297 -1.71 14.91 -14.43
CA GLU A 297 -2.82 15.79 -14.04
C GLU A 297 -2.40 16.77 -12.91
N TYR A 298 -1.71 16.27 -11.87
CA TYR A 298 -1.25 17.12 -10.76
C TYR A 298 -0.18 18.13 -11.19
N PHE A 299 0.83 17.70 -11.94
CA PHE A 299 1.92 18.58 -12.37
C PHE A 299 1.48 19.58 -13.46
N ALA A 300 0.45 19.26 -14.22
CA ALA A 300 -0.16 20.22 -15.15
C ALA A 300 -1.04 21.23 -14.42
N ALA A 301 -1.82 20.79 -13.41
CA ALA A 301 -2.69 21.69 -12.66
C ALA A 301 -1.92 22.64 -11.73
N ILE A 302 -0.83 22.17 -11.12
CA ILE A 302 -0.08 22.92 -10.10
C ILE A 302 1.37 23.15 -10.57
N PRO A 303 1.88 24.39 -10.63
CA PRO A 303 1.24 25.63 -10.19
C PRO A 303 0.40 26.36 -11.24
N SER A 304 0.25 25.83 -12.46
CA SER A 304 -0.27 26.57 -13.63
C SER A 304 -1.69 27.11 -13.46
N VAL A 305 -2.59 26.31 -12.87
CA VAL A 305 -4.00 26.65 -12.64
C VAL A 305 -4.28 26.86 -11.16
N LEU A 306 -3.70 26.00 -10.32
CA LEU A 306 -3.87 26.00 -8.88
C LEU A 306 -2.54 26.32 -8.20
N PRO A 307 -2.50 27.23 -7.22
CA PRO A 307 -1.27 27.49 -6.48
C PRO A 307 -0.90 26.31 -5.58
N HIS A 308 0.38 26.21 -5.20
CA HIS A 308 0.81 25.29 -4.16
C HIS A 308 0.05 25.55 -2.84
N SER A 309 -0.33 24.49 -2.15
CA SER A 309 -1.19 24.59 -0.96
C SER A 309 -0.43 25.11 0.27
N TRP A 310 0.90 24.94 0.31
CA TRP A 310 1.76 25.26 1.46
C TRP A 310 1.29 24.61 2.77
N GLY A 311 0.70 23.42 2.67
CA GLY A 311 0.20 22.65 3.80
C GLY A 311 -1.17 23.09 4.34
N ARG A 312 -1.89 23.98 3.65
CA ARG A 312 -3.28 24.37 3.99
C ARG A 312 -4.28 23.21 3.94
N GLN A 313 -3.88 22.09 3.35
CA GLN A 313 -4.67 20.85 3.28
C GLN A 313 -4.67 20.06 4.61
N PHE A 314 -3.70 20.32 5.48
CA PHE A 314 -3.65 19.71 6.81
C PHE A 314 -4.50 20.55 7.76
N SER A 315 -5.66 20.06 8.17
CA SER A 315 -6.61 20.82 9.02
C SER A 315 -5.96 21.40 10.28
N TRP A 316 -5.06 20.66 10.92
CA TRP A 316 -4.32 21.15 12.09
C TRP A 316 -3.33 22.27 11.76
N LEU A 317 -2.67 22.21 10.59
CA LEU A 317 -1.73 23.24 10.16
C LEU A 317 -2.47 24.49 9.67
N ALA A 318 -3.59 24.32 8.97
CA ALA A 318 -4.47 25.40 8.57
C ALA A 318 -5.02 26.17 9.78
N ASN A 319 -5.39 25.46 10.85
CA ASN A 319 -5.82 26.07 12.11
C ASN A 319 -4.70 26.87 12.79
N ILE A 320 -3.45 26.37 12.76
CA ILE A 320 -2.28 27.09 13.30
C ILE A 320 -1.96 28.33 12.46
N LEU A 321 -2.06 28.22 11.14
CA LEU A 321 -1.79 29.29 10.19
C LEU A 321 -2.97 30.27 10.03
N GLN A 322 -4.08 30.06 10.75
CA GLN A 322 -5.32 30.83 10.63
C GLN A 322 -5.81 30.97 9.18
N SER A 323 -5.59 29.93 8.36
CA SER A 323 -6.01 29.90 6.96
C SER A 323 -7.30 29.12 6.78
N GLU A 324 -8.16 29.53 5.86
CA GLU A 324 -9.35 28.76 5.49
C GLU A 324 -8.97 27.35 5.00
N SER A 325 -9.69 26.34 5.50
CA SER A 325 -9.51 24.96 5.05
C SER A 325 -9.92 24.85 3.59
N THR A 326 -8.99 24.45 2.73
CA THR A 326 -9.27 24.20 1.32
C THR A 326 -9.81 22.79 1.13
N PRO A 327 -10.65 22.55 0.11
CA PRO A 327 -11.06 21.20 -0.22
C PRO A 327 -9.83 20.35 -0.64
N PRO A 328 -9.88 19.02 -0.44
CA PRO A 328 -8.77 18.14 -0.76
C PRO A 328 -8.24 18.30 -2.18
N THR A 329 -6.92 18.32 -2.34
CA THR A 329 -6.23 18.54 -3.63
C THR A 329 -6.70 17.60 -4.74
N TYR A 330 -6.95 16.33 -4.43
CA TYR A 330 -7.41 15.33 -5.41
C TYR A 330 -8.78 15.67 -6.03
N LEU A 331 -9.63 16.44 -5.35
CA LEU A 331 -10.90 16.95 -5.89
C LEU A 331 -10.67 18.17 -6.78
N LEU A 332 -9.77 19.07 -6.35
CA LEU A 332 -9.44 20.28 -7.09
C LEU A 332 -8.79 19.94 -8.44
N VAL A 333 -7.79 19.07 -8.44
CA VAL A 333 -7.10 18.62 -9.66
C VAL A 333 -8.08 17.89 -10.59
N GLY A 334 -8.93 17.02 -10.04
CA GLY A 334 -9.98 16.35 -10.80
C GLY A 334 -10.97 17.33 -11.44
N ALA A 335 -11.35 18.39 -10.74
CA ALA A 335 -12.23 19.43 -11.27
C ALA A 335 -11.59 20.22 -12.41
N VAL A 336 -10.29 20.55 -12.33
CA VAL A 336 -9.55 21.26 -13.39
C VAL A 336 -9.60 20.51 -14.71
N HIS A 337 -9.26 19.22 -14.71
CA HIS A 337 -9.14 18.46 -15.96
C HIS A 337 -10.44 17.81 -16.42
N ARG A 338 -11.32 17.44 -15.50
CA ARG A 338 -12.55 16.67 -15.82
C ARG A 338 -13.81 17.52 -15.78
N GLY A 339 -13.74 18.77 -15.31
CA GLY A 339 -14.84 19.73 -15.36
C GLY A 339 -16.02 19.40 -14.44
N VAL A 340 -15.87 18.43 -13.53
CA VAL A 340 -16.94 17.97 -12.63
C VAL A 340 -16.41 17.89 -11.20
N MET A 341 -16.97 18.73 -10.32
CA MET A 341 -16.76 18.62 -8.88
C MET A 341 -17.33 17.29 -8.39
N GLY A 342 -16.45 16.42 -7.89
CA GLY A 342 -16.79 15.05 -7.48
C GLY A 342 -16.08 13.95 -8.28
N SER A 343 -15.31 14.29 -9.31
CA SER A 343 -14.30 13.40 -9.87
C SER A 343 -13.01 13.51 -9.05
N THR A 344 -12.45 12.36 -8.67
CA THR A 344 -11.22 12.29 -7.87
C THR A 344 -10.05 11.87 -8.74
N THR A 345 -8.94 12.59 -8.65
CA THR A 345 -7.65 12.17 -9.25
C THR A 345 -6.73 11.79 -8.11
N THR A 346 -6.54 10.49 -7.90
CA THR A 346 -5.64 9.96 -6.86
C THR A 346 -4.33 9.54 -7.50
N ALA A 347 -3.21 9.94 -6.90
CA ALA A 347 -1.87 9.79 -7.47
C ALA A 347 -0.88 9.24 -6.44
N MET A 348 0.31 8.86 -6.88
CA MET A 348 1.39 8.51 -5.96
C MET A 348 1.71 9.69 -5.03
N PHE A 349 2.18 9.41 -3.81
CA PHE A 349 2.50 10.40 -2.77
C PHE A 349 3.33 11.62 -3.22
N ILE A 350 4.11 11.51 -4.30
CA ILE A 350 4.89 12.61 -4.89
C ILE A 350 3.97 13.74 -5.38
N ALA A 351 2.78 13.40 -5.90
CA ALA A 351 1.79 14.37 -6.35
C ALA A 351 1.34 15.30 -5.22
N ASP A 352 0.99 14.74 -4.06
CA ASP A 352 0.63 15.55 -2.89
C ASP A 352 1.84 16.30 -2.35
N ALA A 353 3.03 15.69 -2.37
CA ALA A 353 4.26 16.34 -1.97
C ALA A 353 4.56 17.59 -2.83
N TRP A 354 4.36 17.48 -4.14
CA TRP A 354 4.46 18.57 -5.10
C TRP A 354 3.38 19.62 -4.85
N ALA A 355 2.13 19.20 -4.71
CA ALA A 355 1.00 20.09 -4.49
C ALA A 355 1.17 20.92 -3.20
N ASP A 356 1.61 20.29 -2.12
CA ASP A 356 1.68 20.93 -0.81
C ASP A 356 2.96 21.74 -0.61
N PHE A 357 4.10 21.25 -1.06
CA PHE A 357 5.40 21.85 -0.72
C PHE A 357 6.38 21.95 -1.91
N SER A 358 5.89 21.82 -3.14
CA SER A 358 6.71 21.93 -4.36
C SER A 358 7.96 21.01 -4.30
N TRP A 359 9.11 21.47 -4.80
CA TRP A 359 10.38 20.74 -4.79
C TRP A 359 10.84 20.28 -3.40
N ALA A 360 10.59 21.10 -2.37
CA ALA A 360 10.96 20.76 -1.00
C ALA A 360 10.16 19.53 -0.50
N GLY A 361 8.88 19.47 -0.84
CA GLY A 361 8.03 18.31 -0.58
C GLY A 361 8.51 17.06 -1.28
N VAL A 362 8.78 17.15 -2.58
CA VAL A 362 9.28 16.02 -3.37
C VAL A 362 10.55 15.43 -2.76
N LEU A 363 11.51 16.27 -2.34
CA LEU A 363 12.75 15.83 -1.72
C LEU A 363 12.50 15.22 -0.31
N ALA A 364 11.87 16.00 0.58
CA ALA A 364 11.74 15.63 1.98
C ALA A 364 10.82 14.42 2.18
N LEU A 365 9.64 14.40 1.56
CA LEU A 365 8.69 13.31 1.74
C LEU A 365 9.15 12.01 1.07
N SER A 366 9.87 12.09 -0.06
CA SER A 366 10.48 10.90 -0.67
C SER A 366 11.58 10.30 0.21
N LEU A 367 12.42 11.15 0.80
CA LEU A 367 13.44 10.72 1.75
C LEU A 367 12.81 10.09 2.99
N MET A 368 11.78 10.73 3.56
CA MET A 368 11.04 10.21 4.71
C MET A 368 10.35 8.88 4.40
N ALA A 369 9.71 8.75 3.23
CA ALA A 369 9.07 7.51 2.82
C ALA A 369 10.07 6.35 2.78
N GLY A 370 11.23 6.55 2.13
CA GLY A 370 12.31 5.57 2.08
C GLY A 370 12.87 5.21 3.48
N PHE A 371 13.09 6.22 4.32
CA PHE A 371 13.56 6.02 5.69
C PHE A 371 12.57 5.20 6.52
N PHE A 372 11.29 5.57 6.45
CA PHE A 372 10.20 5.00 7.24
C PHE A 372 9.94 3.54 6.89
N VAL A 373 9.81 3.20 5.60
CA VAL A 373 9.59 1.78 5.21
C VAL A 373 10.77 0.89 5.59
N ARG A 374 11.99 1.43 5.55
CA ARG A 374 13.18 0.68 5.97
C ARG A 374 13.29 0.54 7.48
N TRP A 375 12.82 1.53 8.22
CA TRP A 375 12.68 1.45 9.67
C TRP A 375 11.68 0.37 10.06
N LEU A 376 10.52 0.29 9.38
CA LEU A 376 9.53 -0.78 9.58
C LEU A 376 10.16 -2.16 9.36
N ASP A 377 10.88 -2.37 8.26
CA ASP A 377 11.56 -3.64 8.00
C ASP A 377 12.55 -4.01 9.10
N THR A 378 13.30 -3.03 9.60
CA THR A 378 14.26 -3.25 10.69
C THR A 378 13.57 -3.66 11.98
N GLU A 379 12.52 -2.93 12.37
CA GLU A 379 11.76 -3.23 13.59
C GLU A 379 11.08 -4.60 13.53
N LEU A 380 10.46 -4.93 12.39
CA LEU A 380 9.68 -6.15 12.21
C LEU A 380 10.58 -7.36 11.98
N ILE A 381 11.51 -7.28 11.03
CA ILE A 381 12.26 -8.44 10.56
C ILE A 381 13.50 -8.68 11.43
N VAL A 382 14.31 -7.65 11.65
CA VAL A 382 15.61 -7.81 12.34
C VAL A 382 15.41 -7.89 13.85
N LYS A 383 14.67 -6.94 14.44
CA LYS A 383 14.58 -6.83 15.91
C LYS A 383 13.58 -7.80 16.53
N ARG A 384 12.41 -7.99 15.89
CA ARG A 384 11.37 -8.91 16.39
C ARG A 384 11.52 -10.31 15.82
N GLY A 385 11.83 -10.45 14.52
CA GLY A 385 11.85 -11.73 13.82
C GLY A 385 10.46 -12.31 13.59
N LYS A 386 10.41 -13.60 13.24
CA LYS A 386 9.18 -14.27 12.80
C LYS A 386 8.20 -14.54 13.96
N THR A 387 7.14 -13.74 14.00
CA THR A 387 6.00 -13.88 14.93
C THR A 387 4.70 -13.66 14.15
N ALA A 388 3.57 -14.10 14.68
CA ALA A 388 2.27 -13.86 14.04
C ALA A 388 1.98 -12.35 13.86
N ALA A 389 2.26 -11.54 14.88
CA ALA A 389 2.10 -10.10 14.82
C ALA A 389 3.03 -9.44 13.79
N THR A 390 4.29 -9.90 13.70
CA THR A 390 5.23 -9.40 12.69
C THR A 390 4.73 -9.67 11.26
N ILE A 391 4.23 -10.88 10.99
CA ILE A 391 3.70 -11.26 9.67
C ILE A 391 2.50 -10.37 9.31
N SER A 392 1.56 -10.21 10.25
CA SER A 392 0.40 -9.33 10.06
C SER A 392 0.80 -7.87 9.86
N GLY A 393 1.82 -7.40 10.60
CA GLY A 393 2.36 -6.05 10.47
C GLY A 393 3.02 -5.80 9.12
N LEU A 394 3.75 -6.78 8.58
CA LEU A 394 4.31 -6.70 7.22
C LEU A 394 3.22 -6.64 6.16
N ALA A 395 2.16 -7.44 6.28
CA ALA A 395 1.03 -7.42 5.35
C ALA A 395 0.26 -6.09 5.39
N LEU A 396 0.06 -5.52 6.58
CA LEU A 396 -0.49 -4.17 6.73
C LEU A 396 0.45 -3.12 6.10
N GLY A 397 1.76 -3.26 6.31
CA GLY A 397 2.78 -2.42 5.69
C GLY A 397 2.74 -2.47 4.15
N HIS A 398 2.51 -3.65 3.57
CA HIS A 398 2.34 -3.80 2.12
C HIS A 398 1.11 -3.07 1.60
N SER A 399 -0.02 -3.20 2.30
CA SER A 399 -1.24 -2.44 1.98
C SER A 399 -0.99 -0.94 2.02
N GLY A 400 -0.30 -0.49 3.07
CA GLY A 400 0.08 0.90 3.26
C GLY A 400 0.94 1.44 2.12
N VAL A 401 1.96 0.69 1.69
CA VAL A 401 2.80 1.05 0.53
C VAL A 401 1.97 1.10 -0.76
N PHE A 402 1.08 0.14 -0.98
CA PHE A 402 0.22 0.14 -2.16
C PHE A 402 -0.68 1.37 -2.20
N ILE A 403 -1.27 1.75 -1.06
CA ILE A 403 -2.07 2.98 -0.91
C ILE A 403 -1.17 4.21 -1.14
N MET A 404 0.05 4.24 -0.61
CA MET A 404 0.98 5.34 -0.79
C MET A 404 1.35 5.60 -2.26
N LEU A 405 1.40 4.54 -3.07
CA LEU A 405 1.70 4.62 -4.50
C LEU A 405 0.47 4.88 -5.37
N SER A 406 -0.74 4.63 -4.86
CA SER A 406 -1.97 4.77 -5.64
C SER A 406 -2.84 5.97 -5.26
N THR A 407 -2.70 6.51 -4.04
CA THR A 407 -3.58 7.58 -3.56
C THR A 407 -2.92 8.81 -2.96
N ALA A 408 -2.23 8.66 -1.83
CA ALA A 408 -1.70 9.79 -1.05
C ALA A 408 -0.81 9.30 0.10
N LEU A 409 0.12 10.15 0.56
CA LEU A 409 0.94 9.82 1.74
C LEU A 409 0.11 9.76 3.02
N GLN A 410 -0.71 10.78 3.27
CA GLN A 410 -1.50 10.88 4.50
C GLN A 410 -2.49 9.72 4.61
N THR A 411 -3.19 9.42 3.51
CA THR A 411 -4.12 8.28 3.43
C THR A 411 -3.38 6.98 3.68
N ALA A 412 -2.16 6.80 3.16
CA ALA A 412 -1.36 5.62 3.45
C ALA A 412 -0.92 5.51 4.91
N MET A 413 -0.58 6.64 5.54
CA MET A 413 -0.18 6.68 6.96
C MET A 413 -1.34 6.33 7.89
N VAL A 414 -2.51 6.95 7.67
CA VAL A 414 -3.67 6.82 8.55
C VAL A 414 -4.58 5.68 8.12
N THR A 415 -5.14 5.73 6.91
CA THR A 415 -6.11 4.74 6.39
C THR A 415 -5.47 3.47 5.86
N GLY A 416 -4.22 3.56 5.38
CA GLY A 416 -3.40 2.40 4.99
C GLY A 416 -2.62 1.79 6.15
N GLY A 417 -2.64 2.43 7.33
CA GLY A 417 -2.19 1.84 8.58
C GLY A 417 -0.69 1.79 8.75
N LEU A 418 0.10 2.43 7.88
CA LEU A 418 1.55 2.43 7.96
C LEU A 418 2.07 2.87 9.34
N ILE A 419 1.48 3.93 9.91
CA ILE A 419 1.88 4.43 11.24
C ILE A 419 1.46 3.46 12.37
N LEU A 420 0.42 2.66 12.13
CA LEU A 420 -0.13 1.71 13.10
C LEU A 420 0.60 0.37 13.08
N VAL A 421 1.40 0.06 12.05
CA VAL A 421 2.13 -1.21 11.93
C VAL A 421 2.92 -1.54 13.19
N VAL A 422 3.77 -0.63 13.67
CA VAL A 422 4.61 -0.87 14.86
C VAL A 422 3.79 -0.89 16.15
N PRO A 423 2.92 0.11 16.43
CA PRO A 423 2.06 0.08 17.62
C PRO A 423 1.20 -1.18 17.73
N LEU A 424 0.52 -1.60 16.66
CA LEU A 424 -0.33 -2.80 16.66
C LEU A 424 0.49 -4.07 16.84
N THR A 425 1.64 -4.15 16.17
CA THR A 425 2.58 -5.27 16.35
C THR A 425 3.05 -5.35 17.80
N ILE A 426 3.40 -4.22 18.43
CA ILE A 426 3.81 -4.16 19.83
C ILE A 426 2.67 -4.61 20.75
N ALA A 427 1.49 -3.99 20.61
CA ALA A 427 0.33 -4.24 21.47
C ALA A 427 -0.03 -5.73 21.52
N MET A 428 0.00 -6.41 20.36
CA MET A 428 -0.25 -7.85 20.29
C MET A 428 0.93 -8.69 20.83
N SER A 429 2.16 -8.20 20.67
CA SER A 429 3.39 -8.94 21.00
C SER A 429 3.89 -8.77 22.44
N CYS A 430 3.21 -8.03 23.32
CA CYS A 430 3.66 -7.60 24.67
C CYS A 430 4.22 -8.66 25.65
N ALA A 431 4.49 -9.91 25.22
CA ALA A 431 5.21 -10.94 25.95
C ALA A 431 6.61 -11.28 25.39
N PHE A 432 7.03 -10.76 24.22
CA PHE A 432 8.31 -11.15 23.60
C PHE A 432 9.42 -10.10 23.81
N LYS A 433 10.46 -10.51 24.55
CA LYS A 433 11.73 -9.78 24.67
C LYS A 433 12.34 -9.56 23.27
N TRP A 434 12.84 -8.35 23.03
CA TRP A 434 13.56 -7.98 21.81
C TRP A 434 14.74 -8.93 21.62
N ARG A 435 15.02 -9.38 20.39
CA ARG A 435 16.29 -10.09 20.15
C ARG A 435 17.42 -9.07 20.33
N PRO A 436 18.39 -9.32 21.23
CA PRO A 436 19.56 -8.45 21.33
C PRO A 436 20.32 -8.50 20.01
N ILE A 437 20.68 -7.32 19.48
CA ILE A 437 21.35 -7.13 18.19
C ILE A 437 22.71 -7.88 18.13
N ASN A 438 23.27 -8.26 19.28
CA ASN A 438 24.56 -8.93 19.42
C ASN A 438 24.53 -10.46 19.22
N GLN A 439 23.38 -11.06 18.89
CA GLN A 439 23.26 -12.52 18.66
C GLN A 439 23.40 -12.96 17.20
N TYR A 440 24.09 -12.19 16.35
CA TYR A 440 24.64 -12.77 15.13
C TYR A 440 25.89 -13.54 15.54
N PRO A 441 25.93 -14.88 15.45
CA PRO A 441 27.17 -15.60 15.68
C PRO A 441 28.17 -15.09 14.64
N GLY A 442 29.20 -14.40 15.12
CA GLY A 442 30.42 -14.25 14.35
C GLY A 442 30.84 -15.62 13.86
N SER A 443 31.18 -15.69 12.57
CA SER A 443 32.07 -16.68 11.96
C SER A 443 32.10 -18.06 12.62
N VAL A 444 31.43 -19.03 11.99
CA VAL A 444 31.84 -20.43 11.65
C VAL A 444 32.87 -21.22 12.50
N ASP A 445 33.71 -20.63 13.35
CA ASP A 445 34.79 -21.30 14.09
C ASP A 445 34.34 -22.10 15.31
N ASN A 446 33.11 -21.92 15.81
CA ASN A 446 32.64 -22.66 17.00
C ASN A 446 32.03 -24.05 16.70
N MET A 447 32.02 -24.50 15.44
CA MET A 447 31.63 -25.88 15.11
C MET A 447 32.79 -26.88 15.26
N ALA A 448 34.02 -26.42 15.47
CA ALA A 448 35.19 -27.29 15.67
C ALA A 448 35.38 -27.73 17.14
N SER A 449 34.87 -26.97 18.12
CA SER A 449 35.11 -27.27 19.56
C SER A 449 34.08 -28.20 20.21
N LEU A 450 32.94 -28.47 19.55
CA LEU A 450 31.90 -29.38 20.06
C LEU A 450 32.07 -30.85 19.61
N LYS A 451 33.18 -31.18 18.93
CA LYS A 451 33.59 -32.57 18.66
C LYS A 451 34.70 -33.09 19.59
N GLN A 452 35.04 -32.34 20.64
CA GLN A 452 36.08 -32.71 21.61
C GLN A 452 35.63 -32.61 23.08
N ALA A 453 34.33 -32.67 23.37
CA ALA A 453 33.81 -32.79 24.73
C ALA A 453 32.97 -34.06 24.89
#